data_AF-A0A084T5K7-F1
#
_entry.id   AF-A0A084T5K7-F1
#
_cell.length_a   1.000
_cell.length_b   1.000
_cell.length_c   1.000
_cell.angle_alpha   90.00
_cell.angle_beta   90.00
_cell.angle_gamma   90.00
#
_symmetry.space_group_name_H-M   'P 1'
#
loop_
_entity.id
_entity.type
_entity.pdbx_description
1 polymer ?
#
loop_
_entity_poly.entity_id
_entity_poly.type
_entity_poly.pdbx_seq_one_letter_code
_entity_poly.pdbx_strand_id
1 'polypeptide(L)'
;MMKALFIAGTDTEVGKTVVSKAILSAVGAQGKSTIGYKPVAAGCEITEHGLRNSDALHLQAAANQDIDYDLVNPYALSLPASPHIAAIADDEVINYDKLSTTLHQHKENSDFVLVEGAGGWRVPVSKDDCLSTWVQQEKLPVVLVVGIKLGCLSHAMLTAEAIKADGLELVGWVANRVNPGVEHYAEIIEMLENKIDAPKLGEVPYVPGCKKRDLGKYIKLDVLESI
;
A
#
# COMPACT_ATOMS: atom_id res chain seq x y z
N MET A 1 13.99 0.55 -14.79
CA MET A 1 12.54 0.40 -14.55
C MET A 1 12.37 -0.04 -13.10
N MET A 2 11.51 0.63 -12.35
CA MET A 2 11.26 0.35 -10.94
C MET A 2 10.67 -1.05 -10.76
N LYS A 3 11.41 -1.96 -10.09
CA LYS A 3 10.97 -3.34 -9.85
C LYS A 3 10.01 -3.49 -8.67
N ALA A 4 10.03 -2.56 -7.73
CA ALA A 4 9.15 -2.62 -6.56
C ALA A 4 8.73 -1.22 -6.11
N LEU A 5 7.51 -1.12 -5.60
CA LEU A 5 6.90 0.12 -5.12
C LEU A 5 6.20 -0.13 -3.78
N PHE A 6 6.36 0.79 -2.82
CA PHE A 6 5.65 0.74 -1.55
C PHE A 6 4.40 1.64 -1.55
N ILE A 7 3.25 1.10 -1.16
CA ILE A 7 1.99 1.81 -1.03
C ILE A 7 1.78 2.22 0.42
N ALA A 8 2.00 3.51 0.69
CA ALA A 8 1.66 4.16 1.94
C ALA A 8 0.22 4.70 1.89
N GLY A 9 -0.37 4.94 3.06
CA GLY A 9 -1.67 5.62 3.18
C GLY A 9 -1.59 6.74 4.19
N THR A 10 -2.39 7.78 4.00
CA THR A 10 -2.50 8.88 4.97
C THR A 10 -3.11 8.45 6.31
N ASP A 11 -3.83 7.32 6.33
CA ASP A 11 -4.50 6.76 7.50
C ASP A 11 -4.86 5.28 7.23
N THR A 12 -5.49 4.61 8.19
CA THR A 12 -6.24 3.38 7.93
C THR A 12 -7.49 3.67 7.09
N GLU A 13 -8.00 2.64 6.41
CA GLU A 13 -9.26 2.69 5.62
C GLU A 13 -9.34 3.77 4.51
N VAL A 14 -8.22 4.39 4.14
CA VAL A 14 -8.15 5.35 3.01
C VAL A 14 -8.21 4.68 1.63
N GLY A 15 -8.30 3.35 1.60
CA GLY A 15 -8.40 2.55 0.37
C GLY A 15 -7.05 2.22 -0.28
N LYS A 16 -5.99 2.01 0.53
CA LYS A 16 -4.70 1.46 0.04
C LYS A 16 -4.92 0.26 -0.88
N THR A 17 -5.62 -0.76 -0.40
CA THR A 17 -5.95 -1.97 -1.17
C THR A 17 -6.64 -1.67 -2.50
N VAL A 18 -7.55 -0.69 -2.54
CA VAL A 18 -8.26 -0.33 -3.77
C VAL A 18 -7.29 0.22 -4.81
N VAL A 19 -6.41 1.12 -4.38
CA VAL A 19 -5.37 1.70 -5.25
C VAL A 19 -4.32 0.66 -5.62
N SER A 20 -3.86 -0.16 -4.68
CA SER A 20 -2.92 -1.26 -4.91
C SER A 20 -3.39 -2.18 -6.04
N LYS A 21 -4.66 -2.61 -5.98
CA LYS A 21 -5.28 -3.43 -7.03
C LYS A 21 -5.35 -2.71 -8.38
N ALA A 22 -5.67 -1.41 -8.37
CA ALA A 22 -5.74 -0.62 -9.59
C ALA A 22 -4.36 -0.53 -10.27
N ILE A 23 -3.30 -0.31 -9.48
CA ILE A 23 -1.91 -0.30 -9.98
C ILE A 23 -1.53 -1.68 -10.51
N LEU A 24 -1.75 -2.76 -9.75
CA LEU A 24 -1.46 -4.13 -10.19
C LEU A 24 -2.16 -4.48 -11.50
N SER A 25 -3.46 -4.16 -11.62
CA SER A 25 -4.26 -4.37 -12.83
C SER A 25 -3.71 -3.57 -14.01
N ALA A 26 -3.42 -2.28 -13.81
CA ALA A 26 -2.88 -1.42 -14.87
C ALA A 26 -1.52 -1.91 -15.37
N VAL A 27 -0.62 -2.34 -14.47
CA VAL A 27 0.71 -2.85 -14.83
C VAL A 27 0.58 -4.20 -15.54
N GLY A 28 -0.29 -5.09 -15.03
CA GLY A 28 -0.57 -6.38 -15.66
C GLY A 28 -1.18 -6.24 -17.06
N ALA A 29 -2.01 -5.22 -17.30
CA ALA A 29 -2.57 -4.93 -18.62
C ALA A 29 -1.51 -4.51 -19.67
N GLN A 30 -0.32 -4.11 -19.23
CA GLN A 30 0.85 -3.88 -20.10
C GLN A 30 1.61 -5.18 -20.42
N GLY A 31 1.13 -6.34 -19.98
CA GLY A 31 1.77 -7.65 -20.18
C GLY A 31 2.93 -7.95 -19.22
N LYS A 32 3.15 -7.13 -18.20
CA LYS A 32 4.17 -7.34 -17.16
C LYS A 32 3.68 -8.36 -16.13
N SER A 33 4.58 -9.19 -15.63
CA SER A 33 4.31 -10.08 -14.50
C SER A 33 4.29 -9.29 -13.19
N THR A 34 3.25 -9.46 -12.37
CA THR A 34 3.01 -8.68 -11.16
C THR A 34 2.81 -9.55 -9.94
N ILE A 35 3.36 -9.11 -8.80
CA ILE A 35 3.13 -9.69 -7.48
C ILE A 35 2.61 -8.60 -6.53
N GLY A 36 1.57 -8.92 -5.76
CA GLY A 36 1.13 -8.12 -4.62
C GLY A 36 1.71 -8.68 -3.32
N TYR A 37 2.34 -7.84 -2.51
CA TYR A 37 3.02 -8.22 -1.27
C TYR A 37 2.51 -7.40 -0.10
N LYS A 38 1.91 -8.07 0.90
CA LYS A 38 1.41 -7.50 2.15
C LYS A 38 2.29 -8.02 3.30
N PRO A 39 3.49 -7.46 3.55
CA PRO A 39 4.47 -8.02 4.47
C PRO A 39 3.91 -8.27 5.87
N VAL A 40 3.08 -7.33 6.36
CA VAL A 40 2.45 -7.39 7.68
C VAL A 40 0.96 -7.06 7.54
N ALA A 41 0.12 -7.88 8.14
CA ALA A 41 -1.31 -7.66 8.24
C ALA A 41 -1.82 -8.07 9.63
N ALA A 42 -2.79 -7.33 10.14
CA ALA A 42 -3.44 -7.61 11.42
C ALA A 42 -4.96 -7.69 11.21
N GLY A 43 -5.67 -8.35 12.13
CA GLY A 43 -7.10 -8.63 11.99
C GLY A 43 -7.40 -9.73 10.96
N CYS A 44 -6.58 -10.77 10.94
CA CYS A 44 -6.79 -11.93 10.07
C CYS A 44 -7.89 -12.85 10.61
N GLU A 45 -8.66 -13.43 9.69
CA GLU A 45 -9.68 -14.42 10.01
C GLU A 45 -9.09 -15.83 9.95
N ILE A 46 -9.47 -16.71 10.87
CA ILE A 46 -9.08 -18.12 10.84
C ILE A 46 -9.91 -18.84 9.77
N THR A 47 -9.22 -19.50 8.84
CA THR A 47 -9.81 -20.34 7.80
C THR A 47 -9.27 -21.77 7.90
N GLU A 48 -9.76 -22.69 7.07
CA GLU A 48 -9.20 -24.05 6.97
C GLU A 48 -7.73 -24.08 6.52
N HIS A 49 -7.26 -23.01 5.88
CA HIS A 49 -5.88 -22.84 5.42
C HIS A 49 -5.03 -21.99 6.38
N GLY A 50 -5.53 -21.69 7.58
CA GLY A 50 -4.88 -20.81 8.55
C GLY A 50 -5.40 -19.36 8.50
N LEU A 51 -4.64 -18.44 9.08
CA LEU A 51 -5.01 -17.01 9.14
C LEU A 51 -4.99 -16.38 7.75
N ARG A 52 -6.05 -15.64 7.41
CA ARG A 52 -6.18 -14.93 6.13
C ARG A 52 -6.62 -13.48 6.35
N ASN A 53 -5.91 -12.57 5.70
CA ASN A 53 -6.20 -11.15 5.65
C ASN A 53 -6.94 -10.82 4.36
N SER A 54 -8.05 -10.10 4.47
CA SER A 54 -8.83 -9.72 3.29
C SER A 54 -8.04 -8.84 2.31
N ASP A 55 -7.17 -7.92 2.77
CA ASP A 55 -6.39 -7.09 1.85
C ASP A 55 -5.33 -7.91 1.11
N ALA A 56 -4.62 -8.81 1.81
CA ALA A 56 -3.67 -9.73 1.19
C ALA A 56 -4.33 -10.61 0.11
N LEU A 57 -5.52 -11.17 0.38
CA LEU A 57 -6.28 -11.95 -0.60
C LEU A 57 -6.67 -11.11 -1.83
N HIS A 58 -7.05 -9.85 -1.62
CA HIS A 58 -7.36 -8.95 -2.74
C HIS A 58 -6.14 -8.58 -3.57
N LEU A 59 -4.96 -8.48 -2.97
CA LEU A 59 -3.70 -8.27 -3.70
C LEU A 59 -3.32 -9.50 -4.50
N GLN A 60 -3.38 -10.69 -3.88
CA GLN A 60 -3.12 -11.97 -4.53
C GLN A 60 -4.01 -12.16 -5.77
N ALA A 61 -5.31 -11.87 -5.64
CA ALA A 61 -6.26 -12.00 -6.74
C ALA A 61 -6.13 -10.92 -7.84
N ALA A 62 -5.47 -9.79 -7.56
CA ALA A 62 -5.28 -8.71 -8.54
C ALA A 62 -3.93 -8.80 -9.27
N ALA A 63 -2.95 -9.44 -8.65
CA ALA A 63 -1.69 -9.83 -9.28
C ALA A 63 -1.94 -10.92 -10.34
N ASN A 64 -1.01 -11.06 -11.29
CA ASN A 64 -1.11 -12.08 -12.34
C ASN A 64 -0.11 -13.23 -12.17
N GLN A 65 0.74 -13.19 -11.14
CA GLN A 65 1.52 -14.35 -10.69
C GLN A 65 0.74 -15.12 -9.62
N ASP A 66 0.67 -16.43 -9.81
CA ASP A 66 0.08 -17.35 -8.84
C ASP A 66 1.16 -17.75 -7.83
N ILE A 67 1.03 -17.25 -6.61
CA ILE A 67 1.96 -17.52 -5.51
C ILE A 67 1.19 -17.89 -4.25
N ASP A 68 1.82 -18.67 -3.38
CA ASP A 68 1.23 -19.06 -2.10
C ASP A 68 0.91 -17.85 -1.22
N TYR A 69 -0.19 -17.97 -0.46
CA TYR A 69 -0.66 -16.89 0.42
C TYR A 69 0.43 -16.45 1.43
N ASP A 70 1.23 -17.38 1.95
CA ASP A 70 2.25 -17.09 2.94
C ASP A 70 3.41 -16.25 2.35
N LEU A 71 3.60 -16.28 1.02
CA LEU A 71 4.53 -15.41 0.31
C LEU A 71 3.91 -14.03 0.01
N VAL A 72 2.57 -13.94 -0.09
CA VAL A 72 1.85 -12.66 -0.15
C VAL A 72 1.86 -11.97 1.21
N ASN A 73 1.57 -12.71 2.29
CA ASN A 73 1.43 -12.17 3.64
C ASN A 73 2.14 -13.04 4.70
N PRO A 74 3.46 -12.87 4.88
CA PRO A 74 4.27 -13.71 5.76
C PRO A 74 4.07 -13.46 7.26
N TYR A 75 3.46 -12.31 7.62
CA TYR A 75 2.99 -12.01 8.97
C TYR A 75 1.49 -11.70 8.92
N ALA A 76 0.69 -12.76 9.03
CA ALA A 76 -0.77 -12.71 9.15
C ALA A 76 -1.15 -12.80 10.63
N LEU A 77 -1.47 -11.65 11.25
CA LEU A 77 -1.70 -11.55 12.70
C LEU A 77 -3.21 -11.52 13.03
N SER A 78 -3.61 -12.20 14.09
CA SER A 78 -5.00 -12.49 14.43
C SER A 78 -5.76 -11.24 14.91
N LEU A 79 -5.16 -10.45 15.81
CA LEU A 79 -5.85 -9.36 16.49
C LEU A 79 -6.04 -8.15 15.57
N PRO A 80 -7.26 -7.57 15.45
CA PRO A 80 -7.50 -6.34 14.69
C PRO A 80 -7.02 -5.10 15.46
N ALA A 81 -5.70 -5.01 15.64
CA ALA A 81 -5.02 -3.93 16.35
C ALA A 81 -3.79 -3.45 15.55
N SER A 82 -3.07 -2.47 16.11
CA SER A 82 -1.76 -2.11 15.56
C SER A 82 -0.84 -3.33 15.52
N PRO A 83 -0.02 -3.52 14.46
CA PRO A 83 0.80 -4.71 14.28
C PRO A 83 1.66 -5.08 15.50
N HIS A 84 2.26 -4.13 16.21
CA HIS A 84 3.04 -4.42 17.41
C HIS A 84 2.21 -5.12 18.52
N ILE A 85 0.94 -4.76 18.68
CA ILE A 85 0.05 -5.38 19.68
C ILE A 85 -0.35 -6.77 19.21
N ALA A 86 -0.73 -6.90 17.92
CA ALA A 86 -1.15 -8.16 17.35
C ALA A 86 0.00 -9.19 17.34
N ALA A 87 1.23 -8.76 17.04
CA ALA A 87 2.42 -9.60 17.09
C ALA A 87 2.69 -10.10 18.52
N ILE A 88 2.60 -9.24 19.53
CA ILE A 88 2.73 -9.65 20.94
C ILE A 88 1.64 -10.65 21.33
N ALA A 89 0.40 -10.44 20.89
CA ALA A 89 -0.72 -11.34 21.20
C ALA A 89 -0.55 -12.74 20.57
N ASP A 90 0.08 -12.80 19.40
CA ASP A 90 0.33 -14.03 18.65
C ASP A 90 1.68 -14.69 19.00
N ASP A 91 2.44 -14.14 19.95
CA ASP A 91 3.83 -14.53 20.27
C ASP A 91 4.77 -14.50 19.05
N GLU A 92 4.54 -13.53 18.17
CA GLU A 92 5.28 -13.32 16.93
C GLU A 92 6.24 -12.14 17.02
N VAL A 93 7.39 -12.27 16.35
CA VAL A 93 8.37 -11.20 16.18
C VAL A 93 8.52 -10.90 14.69
N ILE A 94 8.14 -9.68 14.30
CA ILE A 94 8.27 -9.22 12.91
C ILE A 94 9.76 -9.01 12.60
N ASN A 95 10.32 -9.89 11.79
CA ASN A 95 11.72 -9.89 11.38
C ASN A 95 11.84 -9.30 9.96
N TYR A 96 12.59 -8.20 9.85
CA TYR A 96 12.84 -7.51 8.59
C TYR A 96 13.62 -8.35 7.58
N ASP A 97 14.53 -9.22 8.02
CA ASP A 97 15.26 -10.12 7.11
C ASP A 97 14.30 -11.08 6.38
N LYS A 98 13.24 -11.54 7.07
CA LYS A 98 12.19 -12.36 6.45
C LYS A 98 11.44 -11.55 5.40
N LEU A 99 11.09 -10.30 5.71
CA LEU A 99 10.39 -9.41 4.77
C LEU A 99 11.24 -9.14 3.52
N SER A 100 12.51 -8.82 3.72
CA SER A 100 13.48 -8.56 2.65
C SER A 100 13.73 -9.79 1.78
N THR A 101 13.93 -10.96 2.40
CA THR A 101 14.12 -12.22 1.66
C THR A 101 12.94 -12.51 0.75
N THR A 102 11.70 -12.41 1.26
CA THR A 102 10.49 -12.61 0.44
C THR A 102 10.36 -11.55 -0.65
N LEU A 103 10.66 -10.28 -0.37
CA LEU A 103 10.64 -9.21 -1.38
C LEU A 103 11.67 -9.46 -2.49
N HIS A 104 12.87 -9.95 -2.16
CA HIS A 104 13.90 -10.22 -3.16
C HIS A 104 13.50 -11.38 -4.05
N GLN A 105 12.95 -12.45 -3.48
CA GLN A 105 12.35 -13.55 -4.25
C GLN A 105 11.25 -13.06 -5.21
N HIS A 106 10.39 -12.15 -4.75
CA HIS A 106 9.36 -11.56 -5.62
C HIS A 106 9.95 -10.75 -6.78
N LYS A 107 11.00 -9.96 -6.52
CA LYS A 107 11.70 -9.16 -7.54
C LYS A 107 12.45 -10.02 -8.57
N GLU A 108 12.81 -11.25 -8.22
CA GLU A 108 13.45 -12.22 -9.13
C GLU A 108 12.42 -12.91 -10.03
N ASN A 109 11.22 -13.18 -9.52
CA ASN A 109 10.18 -13.95 -10.19
C ASN A 109 9.08 -13.09 -10.84
N SER A 110 9.22 -11.77 -10.85
CA SER A 110 8.27 -10.86 -11.50
C SER A 110 8.93 -9.59 -12.02
N ASP A 111 8.25 -8.93 -12.96
CA ASP A 111 8.67 -7.65 -13.50
C ASP A 111 8.36 -6.50 -12.53
N PHE A 112 7.31 -6.66 -11.71
CA PHE A 112 6.85 -5.62 -10.79
C PHE A 112 6.24 -6.19 -9.49
N VAL A 113 6.72 -5.69 -8.35
CA VAL A 113 6.21 -6.02 -7.02
C VAL A 113 5.56 -4.80 -6.39
N LEU A 114 4.29 -4.89 -6.05
CA LEU A 114 3.60 -3.88 -5.26
C LEU A 114 3.60 -4.30 -3.80
N VAL A 115 4.22 -3.50 -2.93
CA VAL A 115 4.29 -3.73 -1.49
C VAL A 115 3.27 -2.84 -0.80
N GLU A 116 2.26 -3.41 -0.14
CA GLU A 116 1.28 -2.64 0.61
C GLU A 116 1.60 -2.56 2.10
N GLY A 117 1.68 -1.35 2.65
CA GLY A 117 1.86 -1.15 4.09
C GLY A 117 0.61 -1.47 4.92
N ALA A 118 0.76 -1.56 6.24
CA ALA A 118 -0.35 -1.64 7.19
C ALA A 118 -0.62 -0.25 7.81
N GLY A 119 -1.89 0.16 7.95
CA GLY A 119 -2.20 1.46 8.59
C GLY A 119 -1.57 2.67 7.86
N GLY A 120 -1.00 3.60 8.63
CA GLY A 120 -0.28 4.78 8.10
C GLY A 120 1.25 4.60 8.06
N TRP A 121 1.99 5.66 7.74
CA TRP A 121 3.46 5.61 7.58
C TRP A 121 4.24 5.25 8.85
N ARG A 122 3.82 5.79 10.00
CA ARG A 122 4.40 5.52 11.33
C ARG A 122 3.64 4.42 12.06
N VAL A 123 3.43 3.27 11.41
CA VAL A 123 2.79 2.11 12.02
C VAL A 123 3.82 1.31 12.85
N PRO A 124 3.64 1.16 14.17
CA PRO A 124 4.56 0.38 14.98
C PRO A 124 4.42 -1.11 14.70
N VAL A 125 5.56 -1.79 14.54
CA VAL A 125 5.66 -3.25 14.41
C VAL A 125 6.35 -3.90 15.60
N SER A 126 7.02 -3.09 16.43
CA SER A 126 7.55 -3.45 17.74
C SER A 126 7.36 -2.28 18.70
N LYS A 127 7.93 -2.37 19.92
CA LYS A 127 7.92 -1.27 20.90
C LYS A 127 8.77 -0.07 20.46
N ASP A 128 9.82 -0.34 19.69
CA ASP A 128 10.87 0.63 19.40
C ASP A 128 10.95 0.97 17.90
N ASP A 129 10.15 0.31 17.06
CA ASP A 129 10.29 0.41 15.61
C ASP A 129 8.96 0.43 14.83
N CYS A 130 9.01 1.02 13.64
CA CYS A 130 7.91 1.16 12.70
C CYS A 130 8.22 0.45 11.38
N LEU A 131 7.19 -0.03 10.68
CA LEU A 131 7.37 -0.67 9.37
C LEU A 131 8.15 0.21 8.37
N SER A 132 8.08 1.54 8.49
CA SER A 132 8.84 2.48 7.66
C SER A 132 10.36 2.31 7.76
N THR A 133 10.89 1.75 8.86
CA THR A 133 12.33 1.44 8.96
C THR A 133 12.74 0.34 7.99
N TRP A 134 11.91 -0.69 7.81
CA TRP A 134 12.14 -1.70 6.77
C TRP A 134 12.05 -1.11 5.36
N VAL A 135 11.09 -0.21 5.12
CA VAL A 135 10.96 0.49 3.83
C VAL A 135 12.22 1.33 3.52
N GLN A 136 12.82 1.96 4.54
CA GLN A 136 14.11 2.66 4.43
C GLN A 136 15.26 1.71 4.09
N GLN A 137 15.35 0.56 4.77
CA GLN A 137 16.38 -0.45 4.51
C GLN A 137 16.35 -0.93 3.05
N GLU A 138 15.14 -1.20 2.53
CA GLU A 138 14.92 -1.63 1.16
C GLU A 138 14.94 -0.49 0.13
N LYS A 139 15.04 0.77 0.59
CA LYS A 139 15.01 1.99 -0.22
C LYS A 139 13.86 2.00 -1.22
N LEU A 140 12.67 1.59 -0.78
CA LEU A 140 11.54 1.47 -1.69
C LEU A 140 11.00 2.85 -2.06
N PRO A 141 10.80 3.13 -3.36
CA PRO A 141 10.03 4.30 -3.78
C PRO A 141 8.60 4.17 -3.26
N VAL A 142 8.01 5.29 -2.85
CA VAL A 142 6.73 5.33 -2.16
C VAL A 142 5.67 5.99 -3.03
N VAL A 143 4.49 5.37 -3.10
CA VAL A 143 3.25 6.03 -3.53
C VAL A 143 2.35 6.25 -2.34
N LEU A 144 1.87 7.48 -2.17
CA LEU A 144 0.95 7.86 -1.10
C LEU A 144 -0.50 7.79 -1.55
N VAL A 145 -1.32 6.97 -0.87
CA VAL A 145 -2.77 6.95 -1.05
C VAL A 145 -3.42 7.95 -0.10
N VAL A 146 -4.08 8.95 -0.69
CA VAL A 146 -4.82 9.98 0.04
C VAL A 146 -6.32 9.70 -0.06
N GLY A 147 -6.91 9.25 1.04
CA GLY A 147 -8.36 9.13 1.16
C GLY A 147 -8.98 10.52 1.26
N ILE A 148 -9.75 10.95 0.26
CA ILE A 148 -10.31 12.29 0.21
C ILE A 148 -11.50 12.38 1.18
N LYS A 149 -11.22 13.02 2.33
CA LYS A 149 -12.12 13.30 3.45
C LYS A 149 -11.64 14.53 4.21
N LEU A 150 -12.46 15.07 5.11
CA LEU A 150 -12.00 16.14 6.01
C LEU A 150 -10.77 15.68 6.81
N GLY A 151 -9.76 16.55 6.91
CA GLY A 151 -8.47 16.24 7.55
C GLY A 151 -7.41 15.65 6.61
N CYS A 152 -7.77 15.22 5.39
CA CYS A 152 -6.82 14.56 4.49
C CYS A 152 -5.63 15.45 4.08
N LEU A 153 -5.83 16.77 3.98
CA LEU A 153 -4.76 17.73 3.68
C LEU A 153 -3.63 17.62 4.70
N SER A 154 -3.96 17.73 5.99
CA SER A 154 -2.98 17.63 7.08
C SER A 154 -2.27 16.28 7.05
N HIS A 155 -3.01 15.19 6.92
CA HIS A 155 -2.41 13.86 6.95
C HIS A 155 -1.51 13.61 5.73
N ALA A 156 -1.88 14.11 4.55
CA ALA A 156 -1.08 14.00 3.35
C ALA A 156 0.25 14.75 3.49
N MET A 157 0.21 16.01 3.94
CA MET A 157 1.43 16.81 4.14
C MET A 157 2.35 16.19 5.20
N LEU A 158 1.81 15.82 6.37
CA LEU A 158 2.59 15.17 7.44
C LEU A 158 3.21 13.85 6.98
N THR A 159 2.47 13.06 6.19
CA THR A 159 2.97 11.78 5.68
C THR A 159 4.06 11.99 4.63
N ALA A 160 3.88 12.94 3.70
CA ALA A 160 4.87 13.27 2.68
C ALA A 160 6.17 13.82 3.30
N GLU A 161 6.05 14.71 4.29
CA GLU A 161 7.18 15.23 5.06
C GLU A 161 7.93 14.11 5.79
N ALA A 162 7.21 13.17 6.41
CA ALA A 162 7.82 12.04 7.10
C ALA A 162 8.55 11.07 6.16
N ILE A 163 7.98 10.77 4.97
CA ILE A 163 8.63 9.95 3.94
C ILE A 163 9.94 10.61 3.47
N LYS A 164 9.90 11.93 3.22
CA LYS A 164 11.08 12.69 2.81
C LYS A 164 12.14 12.77 3.92
N ALA A 165 11.72 12.95 5.17
CA ALA A 165 12.61 12.98 6.32
C ALA A 165 13.31 11.63 6.56
N ASP A 166 12.66 10.51 6.19
CA ASP A 166 13.24 9.17 6.18
C ASP A 166 14.20 8.92 5.00
N GLY A 167 14.43 9.93 4.15
CA GLY A 167 15.33 9.83 2.99
C GLY A 167 14.77 9.00 1.84
N LEU A 168 13.46 8.76 1.81
CA LEU A 168 12.79 8.01 0.76
C LEU A 168 12.16 8.93 -0.28
N GLU A 169 12.04 8.41 -1.49
CA GLU A 169 11.45 9.10 -2.62
C GLU A 169 9.93 8.88 -2.66
N LEU A 170 9.18 9.97 -2.61
CA LEU A 170 7.74 9.97 -2.90
C LEU A 170 7.57 10.12 -4.42
N VAL A 171 7.42 9.01 -5.14
CA VAL A 171 7.36 8.99 -6.61
C VAL A 171 5.97 9.32 -7.15
N GLY A 172 4.96 9.42 -6.28
CA GLY A 172 3.65 9.88 -6.66
C GLY A 172 2.60 9.70 -5.57
N TRP A 173 1.39 10.13 -5.87
CA TRP A 173 0.26 9.95 -4.98
C TRP A 173 -1.03 9.68 -5.76
N VAL A 174 -2.00 9.06 -5.09
CA VAL A 174 -3.31 8.74 -5.66
C VAL A 174 -4.40 9.31 -4.77
N ALA A 175 -5.27 10.13 -5.35
CA ALA A 175 -6.50 10.56 -4.72
C ALA A 175 -7.51 9.41 -4.76
N ASN A 176 -8.00 8.96 -3.61
CA ASN A 176 -9.08 7.99 -3.53
C ASN A 176 -10.31 8.60 -2.87
N ARG A 177 -11.41 8.73 -3.61
CA ARG A 177 -12.64 9.31 -3.10
C ARG A 177 -13.40 8.28 -2.25
N VAL A 178 -13.08 8.26 -0.95
CA VAL A 178 -13.70 7.37 0.05
C VAL A 178 -15.06 7.87 0.55
N ASN A 179 -15.28 9.19 0.52
CA ASN A 179 -16.54 9.81 0.90
C ASN A 179 -17.19 10.49 -0.32
N PRO A 180 -18.36 10.05 -0.79
CA PRO A 180 -19.03 10.68 -1.92
C PRO A 180 -19.57 12.08 -1.56
N GLY A 181 -19.86 12.33 -0.28
CA GLY A 181 -20.44 13.59 0.21
C GLY A 181 -19.43 14.64 0.65
N VAL A 182 -18.15 14.51 0.28
CA VAL A 182 -17.15 15.54 0.59
C VAL A 182 -17.43 16.80 -0.25
N GLU A 183 -17.63 17.92 0.43
CA GLU A 183 -17.76 19.24 -0.18
C GLU A 183 -16.38 19.76 -0.63
N HIS A 184 -16.36 20.72 -1.57
CA HIS A 184 -15.14 21.35 -2.06
C HIS A 184 -14.06 20.38 -2.55
N TYR A 185 -14.49 19.27 -3.16
CA TYR A 185 -13.59 18.21 -3.59
C TYR A 185 -12.51 18.71 -4.57
N ALA A 186 -12.89 19.58 -5.51
CA ALA A 186 -11.95 20.11 -6.52
C ALA A 186 -10.86 20.95 -5.85
N GLU A 187 -11.24 21.82 -4.91
CA GLU A 187 -10.34 22.69 -4.16
C GLU A 187 -9.40 21.87 -3.24
N ILE A 188 -9.89 20.76 -2.67
CA ILE A 188 -9.06 19.82 -1.90
C ILE A 188 -8.00 19.20 -2.81
N ILE A 189 -8.39 18.73 -4.01
CA ILE A 189 -7.46 18.11 -4.96
C ILE A 189 -6.42 19.12 -5.43
N GLU A 190 -6.82 20.34 -5.79
CA GLU A 190 -5.92 21.42 -6.19
C GLU A 190 -4.91 21.75 -5.07
N MET A 191 -5.38 21.82 -3.81
CA MET A 191 -4.48 22.04 -2.67
C MET A 191 -3.47 20.90 -2.50
N LEU A 192 -3.88 19.64 -2.67
CA LEU A 192 -2.97 18.48 -2.61
C LEU A 192 -1.94 18.51 -3.74
N GLU A 193 -2.36 18.81 -4.98
CA GLU A 193 -1.48 18.95 -6.14
C GLU A 193 -0.43 20.05 -5.92
N ASN A 194 -0.80 21.15 -5.26
CA ASN A 194 0.11 22.25 -4.95
C ASN A 194 1.06 21.97 -3.77
N LYS A 195 0.71 21.03 -2.87
CA LYS A 195 1.44 20.80 -1.61
C LYS A 195 2.27 19.52 -1.60
N ILE A 196 1.86 18.50 -2.34
CA ILE A 196 2.62 17.26 -2.45
C ILE A 196 3.62 17.42 -3.59
N ASP A 197 4.90 17.41 -3.24
CA ASP A 197 6.03 17.47 -4.17
C ASP A 197 6.25 16.11 -4.88
N ALA A 198 5.19 15.59 -5.50
CA ALA A 198 5.16 14.35 -6.25
C ALA A 198 3.94 14.36 -7.21
N PRO A 199 4.02 13.69 -8.37
CA PRO A 199 2.94 13.76 -9.34
C PRO A 199 1.69 12.99 -8.89
N LYS A 200 0.52 13.51 -9.26
CA LYS A 200 -0.77 12.80 -9.07
C LYS A 200 -0.90 11.69 -10.12
N LEU A 201 -0.72 10.45 -9.68
CA LEU A 201 -0.77 9.26 -10.53
C LEU A 201 -2.19 8.90 -10.93
N GLY A 202 -3.19 9.31 -10.15
CA GLY A 202 -4.56 8.92 -10.43
C GLY A 202 -5.56 9.52 -9.47
N GLU A 203 -6.81 9.43 -9.89
CA GLU A 203 -7.96 9.84 -9.11
C GLU A 203 -9.04 8.77 -9.22
N VAL A 204 -9.22 8.02 -8.15
CA VAL A 204 -10.18 6.91 -8.07
C VAL A 204 -11.52 7.46 -7.57
N PRO A 205 -12.60 7.36 -8.37
CA PRO A 205 -13.90 7.86 -7.96
C PRO A 205 -14.51 6.99 -6.85
N TYR A 206 -15.55 7.50 -6.19
CA TYR A 206 -16.32 6.69 -5.26
C TYR A 206 -17.05 5.58 -6.01
N VAL A 207 -16.71 4.33 -5.71
CA VAL A 207 -17.30 3.14 -6.34
C VAL A 207 -17.81 2.18 -5.26
N PRO A 208 -19.13 1.93 -5.18
CA PRO A 208 -19.66 0.89 -4.30
C PRO A 208 -19.06 -0.48 -4.64
N GLY A 209 -18.59 -1.19 -3.61
CA GLY A 209 -17.91 -2.48 -3.81
C GLY A 209 -16.61 -2.37 -4.62
N CYS A 210 -15.88 -1.26 -4.50
CA CYS A 210 -14.63 -0.98 -5.22
C CYS A 210 -13.62 -2.14 -5.20
N LYS A 211 -13.52 -2.90 -4.10
CA LYS A 211 -12.65 -4.08 -4.01
C LYS A 211 -13.01 -5.21 -5.00
N LYS A 212 -14.17 -5.18 -5.66
CA LYS A 212 -14.60 -6.15 -6.70
C LYS A 212 -14.56 -5.60 -8.13
N ARG A 213 -14.06 -4.38 -8.33
CA ARG A 213 -14.02 -3.70 -9.64
C ARG A 213 -12.59 -3.58 -10.13
N ASP A 214 -12.41 -3.59 -11.44
CA ASP A 214 -11.17 -3.16 -12.08
C ASP A 214 -11.18 -1.64 -12.21
N LEU A 215 -10.17 -1.01 -11.61
CA LEU A 215 -10.01 0.44 -11.51
C LEU A 215 -8.68 0.89 -12.14
N GLY A 216 -7.97 0.01 -12.85
CA GLY A 216 -6.67 0.31 -13.43
C GLY A 216 -6.68 1.50 -14.39
N LYS A 217 -7.79 1.74 -15.09
CA LYS A 217 -7.98 2.90 -16.00
C LYS A 217 -7.87 4.27 -15.32
N TYR A 218 -7.94 4.34 -13.98
CA TYR A 218 -7.79 5.58 -13.23
C TYR A 218 -6.34 5.87 -12.81
N ILE A 219 -5.41 4.97 -13.13
CA ILE A 219 -3.98 5.07 -12.83
C ILE A 219 -3.21 5.42 -14.11
N LYS A 220 -2.34 6.42 -14.01
CA LYS A 220 -1.44 6.91 -15.07
C LYS A 220 -0.04 6.35 -14.83
N LEU A 221 0.28 5.24 -15.48
CA LEU A 221 1.57 4.54 -15.28
C LEU A 221 2.74 5.21 -15.98
N ASP A 222 2.49 5.95 -17.06
CA ASP A 222 3.48 6.75 -17.79
C ASP A 222 4.23 7.72 -16.87
N VAL A 223 3.53 8.22 -15.84
CA VAL A 223 4.11 9.08 -14.80
C VAL A 223 5.10 8.33 -13.91
N LEU A 224 4.88 7.04 -13.62
CA LEU A 224 5.82 6.21 -12.85
C LEU A 224 7.02 5.75 -13.69
N GLU A 225 6.88 5.64 -15.01
CA GLU A 225 7.96 5.18 -15.90
C GLU A 225 8.96 6.30 -16.26
N SER A 226 8.61 7.55 -15.99
CA SER A 226 9.43 8.75 -16.28
C SER A 226 10.30 9.20 -15.11
N ILE A 227 10.24 8.48 -13.98
CA ILE A 227 11.02 8.67 -12.76
C ILE A 227 12.06 7.53 -12.67
#